data_AF-A0A7V5H0F8-F1
#
_entry.id   AF-A0A7V5H0F8-F1
#
_cell.length_a   1.000
_cell.length_b   1.000
_cell.length_c   1.000
_cell.angle_alpha   90.00
_cell.angle_beta   90.00
_cell.angle_gamma   90.00
#
_symmetry.space_group_name_H-M   'P 1'
#
loop_
_entity.id
_entity.type
_entity.pdbx_description
1 polymer ?
#
loop_
_entity_poly.entity_id
_entity_poly.type
_entity_poly.pdbx_seq_one_letter_code
_entity_poly.pdbx_strand_id
1 'polypeptide(L)'
;FFAFGLEKKYDGILACYHDQGLIPFKLISKGKGVNFTANLPVVRCSPDHGTAFDIVGKGIADYKSLANAFALAIRIVKNRKSKS
;
A
#
# COMPACT_ATOMS: atom_id res chain seq x y z
N PHE A 1 -3.18 9.27 17.94
CA PHE A 1 -4.08 8.67 16.93
C PHE A 1 -3.77 7.18 16.75
N PHE A 2 -2.71 6.80 16.02
CA PHE A 2 -2.35 5.40 15.75
C PHE A 2 -2.07 4.54 17.01
N ALA A 3 -1.43 5.12 18.03
CA ALA A 3 -1.11 4.39 19.28
C ALA A 3 -2.36 3.90 20.03
N PHE A 4 -3.51 4.55 19.83
CA PHE A 4 -4.78 4.19 20.48
C PHE A 4 -5.69 3.35 19.57
N GLY A 5 -5.21 2.92 18.40
CA GLY A 5 -6.01 2.12 17.45
C GLY A 5 -7.16 2.89 16.81
N LEU A 6 -7.16 4.23 16.88
CA LEU A 6 -8.26 5.06 16.40
C LEU A 6 -8.39 5.02 14.87
N GLU A 7 -7.33 4.65 14.16
CA GLU A 7 -7.33 4.48 12.70
C GLU A 7 -8.37 3.47 12.23
N LYS A 8 -8.70 2.47 13.05
CA LYS A 8 -9.67 1.41 12.72
C LYS A 8 -11.11 1.91 12.64
N LYS A 9 -11.38 3.13 13.11
CA LYS A 9 -12.71 3.74 13.11
C LYS A 9 -13.01 4.51 11.82
N TYR A 10 -12.04 4.60 10.90
CA TYR A 10 -12.16 5.40 9.68
C TYR A 10 -11.76 4.59 8.45
N ASP A 11 -12.36 4.90 7.29
CA ASP A 11 -12.00 4.27 6.01
C ASP A 11 -10.66 4.77 5.45
N GLY A 12 -10.20 5.93 5.91
CA GLY A 12 -8.96 6.57 5.47
C GLY A 12 -8.48 7.62 6.46
N ILE A 13 -7.18 7.92 6.40
CA ILE A 13 -6.50 8.87 7.28
C ILE A 13 -5.69 9.80 6.39
N LEU A 14 -5.82 11.10 6.62
CA LEU A 14 -5.00 12.10 5.97
C LEU A 14 -3.86 12.52 6.90
N ALA A 15 -2.64 12.20 6.51
CA ALA A 15 -1.43 12.69 7.17
C ALA A 15 -0.97 13.98 6.49
N CYS A 16 -0.56 14.99 7.27
CA CYS A 16 -0.11 16.28 6.73
C CYS A 16 1.27 16.19 6.09
N TYR A 17 2.09 15.22 6.52
CA TYR A 17 3.43 14.98 5.99
C TYR A 17 3.78 13.49 6.01
N HIS A 18 4.79 13.13 5.22
CA HIS A 18 5.14 11.75 4.89
C HIS A 18 5.32 10.83 6.12
N ASP A 19 6.25 11.17 7.01
CA ASP A 19 6.61 10.29 8.13
C ASP A 19 5.51 10.19 9.18
N GLN A 20 4.60 11.17 9.25
CA GLN A 20 3.44 11.12 10.14
C GLN A 20 2.52 9.94 9.81
N GLY A 21 2.36 9.64 8.52
CA GLY A 21 1.50 8.57 8.04
C GLY A 21 2.26 7.28 7.75
N LEU A 22 3.45 7.38 7.15
CA LEU A 22 4.13 6.20 6.62
C LEU A 22 4.77 5.32 7.70
N ILE A 23 5.34 5.91 8.75
CA ILE A 23 5.91 5.15 9.88
C ILE A 23 4.84 4.23 10.52
N PRO A 24 3.69 4.74 11.00
CA PRO A 24 2.66 3.88 11.58
C PRO A 24 2.07 2.91 10.55
N PHE A 25 1.90 3.32 9.28
CA PHE A 25 1.44 2.44 8.22
C PHE A 25 2.34 1.21 8.04
N LYS A 26 3.67 1.39 8.01
CA LYS A 26 4.61 0.27 7.86
C LYS A 26 4.59 -0.69 9.04
N LEU A 27 4.44 -0.17 10.26
CA LEU A 27 4.30 -0.99 11.47
C LEU A 27 3.01 -1.82 11.45
N ILE A 28 1.89 -1.22 11.04
CA ILE A 28 0.58 -1.89 10.98
C ILE A 28 0.52 -2.90 9.83
N SER A 29 1.02 -2.54 8.65
CA SER A 29 0.91 -3.36 7.44
C SER A 29 1.91 -4.53 7.40
N LYS A 30 2.98 -4.50 8.20
CA LYS A 30 3.98 -5.58 8.32
C LYS A 30 4.51 -6.06 6.96
N GLY A 31 4.88 -5.12 6.10
CA GLY A 31 5.42 -5.41 4.76
C GLY A 31 4.39 -5.89 3.73
N LYS A 32 3.10 -5.85 4.05
CA LYS A 32 1.99 -6.20 3.14
C LYS A 32 1.32 -4.96 2.54
N GLY A 33 1.80 -3.77 2.87
CA GLY A 33 1.26 -2.49 2.38
C GLY A 33 1.36 -2.35 0.86
N VAL A 34 0.53 -1.46 0.31
CA VAL A 34 0.50 -1.12 -1.11
C VAL A 34 0.47 0.40 -1.23
N ASN A 35 1.31 0.93 -2.12
CA ASN A 35 1.24 2.33 -2.53
C ASN A 35 0.28 2.46 -3.71
N PHE A 36 -0.73 3.31 -3.58
CA PHE A 36 -1.70 3.65 -4.63
C PHE A 36 -1.58 5.14 -4.95
N THR A 37 -1.60 5.47 -6.24
CA THR A 37 -1.62 6.87 -6.68
C THR A 37 -3.02 7.24 -7.17
N ALA A 38 -3.69 8.08 -6.40
CA ALA A 38 -5.00 8.61 -6.74
C ALA A 38 -4.94 9.62 -7.89
N ASN A 39 -6.10 9.90 -8.49
CA ASN A 39 -6.30 10.94 -9.51
C ASN A 39 -5.56 10.76 -10.85
N LEU A 40 -5.00 9.58 -11.13
CA LEU A 40 -4.46 9.26 -12.46
C LEU A 40 -5.53 8.70 -13.40
N PRO A 41 -5.42 8.94 -14.73
CA PRO A 41 -6.33 8.36 -15.72
C PRO A 41 -6.20 6.83 -15.78
N VAL A 42 -5.04 6.30 -15.42
CA VAL A 42 -4.75 4.87 -15.32
C VAL A 42 -4.75 4.41 -13.86
N VAL A 43 -4.95 3.11 -13.62
CA VAL A 43 -4.81 2.53 -12.28
C VAL A 43 -3.32 2.26 -12.03
N ARG A 44 -2.76 2.85 -10.96
CA ARG A 44 -1.36 2.66 -10.56
C ARG A 44 -1.26 2.22 -9.11
N CYS A 45 -0.70 1.03 -8.92
CA CYS A 45 -0.32 0.47 -7.62
C CYS A 45 1.17 0.06 -7.65
N SER A 46 1.85 0.10 -6.52
CA SER A 46 3.24 -0.36 -6.37
C SER A 46 3.47 -1.00 -5.00
N PRO A 47 4.50 -1.85 -4.84
CA PRO A 47 4.89 -2.35 -3.53
C PRO A 47 5.31 -1.19 -2.59
N ASP A 48 5.35 -1.48 -1.29
CA ASP A 48 5.70 -0.54 -0.21
C ASP A 48 7.15 -0.67 0.30
N HIS A 49 7.92 -1.57 -0.31
CA HIS A 49 9.35 -1.73 -0.04
C HIS A 49 10.21 -1.08 -1.13
N GLY A 50 11.48 -0.84 -0.79
CA GLY A 50 12.51 -0.40 -1.72
C GLY A 50 13.10 -1.56 -2.53
N THR A 51 14.28 -1.33 -3.11
CA THR A 51 14.96 -2.28 -4.00
C THR A 51 15.54 -3.51 -3.30
N ALA A 52 15.89 -3.39 -2.01
CA ALA A 52 16.52 -4.46 -1.22
C ALA A 52 17.72 -5.11 -1.96
N PHE A 53 18.70 -4.30 -2.35
CA PHE A 53 19.84 -4.74 -3.16
C PHE A 53 20.65 -5.87 -2.51
N ASP A 54 20.67 -5.92 -1.18
CA ASP A 54 21.34 -6.93 -0.38
C ASP A 54 20.78 -8.34 -0.55
N ILE A 55 19.55 -8.50 -1.07
CA ILE A 55 18.90 -9.81 -1.27
C ILE A 55 18.70 -10.22 -2.73
N VAL A 56 19.18 -9.42 -3.68
CA VAL A 56 19.06 -9.72 -5.12
C VAL A 56 19.72 -11.06 -5.44
N GLY A 57 19.01 -11.91 -6.19
CA GLY A 57 19.49 -13.23 -6.60
C GLY A 57 19.53 -14.30 -5.49
N LYS A 58 19.20 -13.95 -4.24
CA LYS A 58 19.24 -14.90 -3.11
C LYS A 58 17.98 -15.75 -2.96
N GLY A 59 16.90 -15.42 -3.68
CA GLY A 59 15.63 -16.14 -3.61
C GLY A 59 14.84 -15.97 -2.31
N ILE A 60 15.19 -14.98 -1.47
CA ILE A 60 14.59 -14.76 -0.14
C ILE A 60 13.64 -13.56 -0.06
N ALA A 61 13.29 -12.94 -1.20
CA ALA A 61 12.40 -11.78 -1.22
C ALA A 61 10.95 -12.15 -0.86
N ASP A 62 10.31 -11.37 0.02
CA ASP A 62 8.88 -11.52 0.30
C ASP A 62 8.05 -10.79 -0.77
N TYR A 63 7.35 -11.57 -1.61
CA TYR A 63 6.55 -11.06 -2.73
C TYR A 63 5.17 -10.52 -2.31
N LYS A 64 4.75 -10.63 -1.04
CA LYS A 64 3.37 -10.33 -0.61
C LYS A 64 2.94 -8.90 -0.92
N SER A 65 3.81 -7.90 -0.73
CA SER A 65 3.48 -6.49 -1.07
C SER A 65 3.19 -6.33 -2.56
N LEU A 66 3.98 -6.97 -3.42
CA LEU A 66 3.78 -6.95 -4.87
C LEU A 66 2.49 -7.67 -5.27
N ALA A 67 2.22 -8.86 -4.70
CA ALA A 67 0.97 -9.59 -4.94
C ALA A 67 -0.26 -8.77 -4.51
N ASN A 68 -0.19 -8.11 -3.35
CA ASN A 68 -1.25 -7.22 -2.88
C ASN A 68 -1.44 -6.01 -3.79
N ALA A 69 -0.35 -5.46 -4.37
CA ALA A 69 -0.44 -4.36 -5.33
C ALA A 69 -1.21 -4.77 -6.59
N PHE A 70 -0.97 -5.97 -7.11
CA PHE A 70 -1.77 -6.53 -8.22
C PHE A 70 -3.22 -6.73 -7.82
N ALA A 71 -3.48 -7.34 -6.66
CA ALA A 71 -4.84 -7.59 -6.18
C ALA A 71 -5.65 -6.29 -6.01
N LEU A 72 -5.03 -5.24 -5.44
CA LEU A 72 -5.66 -3.93 -5.29
C LEU A 72 -5.92 -3.29 -6.65
N ALA A 73 -4.97 -3.34 -7.59
CA ALA A 73 -5.16 -2.80 -8.93
C ALA A 73 -6.36 -3.44 -9.64
N ILE A 74 -6.47 -4.77 -9.59
CA ILE A 74 -7.60 -5.52 -10.16
C ILE A 74 -8.93 -5.08 -9.51
N ARG A 75 -8.95 -4.94 -8.17
CA ARG A 75 -10.14 -4.46 -7.44
C ARG A 75 -10.57 -3.06 -7.89
N ILE A 76 -9.62 -2.14 -8.02
CA ILE A 76 -9.89 -0.77 -8.48
C ILE A 76 -10.44 -0.77 -9.91
N VAL A 77 -9.84 -1.56 -10.83
CA VAL A 77 -10.33 -1.69 -12.20
C VAL A 77 -11.78 -2.20 -12.24
N LYS A 78 -12.10 -3.25 -11.48
CA LYS A 78 -13.47 -3.79 -11.40
C LYS A 78 -14.45 -2.73 -10.87
N ASN A 79 -14.07 -2.00 -9.82
CA ASN A 79 -14.91 -0.96 -9.23
C ASN A 79 -15.12 0.26 -10.14
N ARG A 80 -14.14 0.61 -10.99
CA ARG A 80 -14.30 1.68 -11.99
C ARG A 80 -15.30 1.26 -13.08
N LYS A 81 -15.24 -0.01 -13.53
CA LYS A 81 -16.16 -0.55 -14.54
C LYS A 81 -17.61 -0.66 -14.04
N SER A 82 -17.83 -1.03 -12.79
CA SER A 82 -19.18 -1.16 -12.23
C SER A 82 -19.90 0.17 -12.00
N LYS A 83 -19.19 1.30 -12.11
CA LYS A 83 -19.74 2.66 -11.94
C LYS A 83 -19.92 3.41 -13.27
N SER A 84 -19.56 2.77 -14.39
CA SER A 84 -19.81 3.24 -15.75
C SER A 84 -20.95 2.44 -16.37
#